data_AF-A0AAD5Q9X1-F1
#
_entry.id   AF-A0AAD5Q9X1-F1
#
_cell.length_a   1.000
_cell.length_b   1.000
_cell.length_c   1.000
_cell.angle_alpha   90.00
_cell.angle_beta   90.00
_cell.angle_gamma   90.00
#
_symmetry.space_group_name_H-M   'P 1'
#
loop_
_entity.id
_entity.type
_entity.pdbx_description
1 polymer ?
#
loop_
_entity_poly.entity_id
_entity_poly.type
_entity_poly.pdbx_seq_one_letter_code
_entity_poly.pdbx_strand_id
1 'polypeptide(L)'
;MDDVQRCHESLLRQRTQIRHHKTTRRWMKRCWLAAAHADSTVMTKDEYEDMYSILLYEMTICWEEELNEAILAKMWARDAGSHRELNLDRFSCSIFFFVEMWIEEITMDAYERVFRFVELVLLGKEHLAMPAADCSAPQQQPLFKPTLESFNNALRRVEQVVELQLVAGSAIS
;
A
#
# COMPACT_ATOMS: atom_id res chain seq x y z
N MET A 1 5.61 -2.60 -32.84
CA MET A 1 5.40 -2.80 -31.40
C MET A 1 5.95 -1.55 -30.73
N ASP A 2 5.09 -0.77 -30.10
CA ASP A 2 5.37 0.62 -29.69
C ASP A 2 6.32 0.66 -28.48
N ASP A 3 7.23 1.62 -28.42
CA ASP A 3 8.24 1.73 -27.35
C ASP A 3 7.58 1.93 -25.98
N VAL A 4 6.44 2.63 -25.97
CA VAL A 4 5.59 2.83 -24.80
C VAL A 4 5.02 1.51 -24.29
N GLN A 5 4.54 0.65 -25.19
CA GLN A 5 3.98 -0.65 -24.83
C GLN A 5 5.06 -1.58 -24.23
N ARG A 6 6.25 -1.61 -24.83
CA ARG A 6 7.39 -2.40 -24.31
C ARG A 6 7.82 -1.92 -22.92
N CYS A 7 7.85 -0.62 -22.69
CA CYS A 7 8.12 -0.04 -21.39
C CYS A 7 7.06 -0.46 -20.36
N HIS A 8 5.78 -0.33 -20.70
CA HIS A 8 4.66 -0.73 -19.82
C HIS A 8 4.72 -2.21 -19.42
N GLU A 9 4.90 -3.11 -20.40
CA GLU A 9 5.04 -4.55 -20.14
C GLU A 9 6.24 -4.88 -19.24
N SER A 10 7.36 -4.18 -19.45
CA SER A 10 8.55 -4.32 -18.60
C SER A 10 8.26 -3.92 -17.15
N LEU A 11 7.60 -2.78 -16.92
CA LEU A 11 7.25 -2.31 -15.58
C LEU A 11 6.27 -3.26 -14.88
N LEU A 12 5.25 -3.77 -15.61
CA LEU A 12 4.33 -4.78 -15.07
C LEU A 12 5.03 -6.07 -14.66
N ARG A 13 5.98 -6.54 -15.49
CA ARG A 13 6.80 -7.71 -15.16
C ARG A 13 7.64 -7.47 -13.91
N GLN A 14 8.26 -6.31 -13.78
CA GLN A 14 9.05 -5.95 -12.59
C GLN A 14 8.18 -5.93 -11.33
N ARG A 15 7.02 -5.26 -11.36
CA ARG A 15 6.06 -5.25 -10.23
C ARG A 15 5.64 -6.65 -9.82
N THR A 16 5.32 -7.50 -10.80
CA THR A 16 4.94 -8.90 -10.56
C THR A 16 6.07 -9.70 -9.92
N GLN A 17 7.31 -9.51 -10.37
CA GLN A 17 8.49 -10.15 -9.78
C GLN A 17 8.70 -9.68 -8.33
N ILE A 18 8.60 -8.37 -8.06
CA ILE A 18 8.72 -7.82 -6.71
C ILE A 18 7.64 -8.37 -5.80
N ARG A 19 6.37 -8.37 -6.23
CA ARG A 19 5.23 -8.89 -5.45
C ARG A 19 5.45 -10.34 -5.01
N HIS A 20 5.97 -11.17 -5.91
CA HIS A 20 6.20 -12.58 -5.62
C HIS A 20 7.56 -12.89 -5.00
N HIS A 21 8.44 -11.90 -4.86
CA HIS A 21 9.75 -12.07 -4.26
C HIS A 21 9.65 -12.52 -2.80
N LYS A 22 10.59 -13.37 -2.36
CA LYS A 22 10.58 -13.93 -1.00
C LYS A 22 10.64 -12.84 0.07
N THR A 23 11.40 -11.77 -0.16
CA THR A 23 11.51 -10.66 0.79
C THR A 23 10.19 -9.91 0.94
N THR A 24 9.54 -9.56 -0.17
CA THR A 24 8.22 -8.90 -0.18
C THR A 24 7.17 -9.73 0.55
N ARG A 25 7.13 -11.05 0.29
CA ARG A 25 6.21 -11.95 1.02
C ARG A 25 6.48 -11.98 2.53
N ARG A 26 7.74 -11.92 2.96
CA ARG A 26 8.08 -11.82 4.39
C ARG A 26 7.61 -10.48 4.96
N TRP A 27 7.78 -9.38 4.24
CA TRP A 27 7.31 -8.06 4.67
C TRP A 27 5.79 -8.02 4.83
N MET A 28 5.03 -8.52 3.85
CA MET A 28 3.57 -8.59 3.93
C MET A 28 3.12 -9.44 5.13
N LYS A 29 3.76 -10.58 5.38
CA LYS A 29 3.48 -11.42 6.57
C LYS A 29 3.81 -10.70 7.88
N ARG A 30 4.90 -9.92 7.93
CA ARG A 30 5.27 -9.14 9.11
C ARG A 30 4.24 -8.04 9.40
N CYS A 31 3.78 -7.34 8.36
CA CYS A 31 2.70 -6.35 8.49
C CYS A 31 1.40 -7.01 9.00
N TRP A 32 1.06 -8.20 8.50
CA TRP A 32 -0.09 -8.96 9.02
C TRP A 32 0.03 -9.24 10.51
N LEU A 33 1.18 -9.75 10.96
CA LEU A 33 1.41 -10.06 12.37
C LEU A 33 1.39 -8.80 13.26
N ALA A 34 1.80 -7.66 12.72
CA ALA A 34 1.73 -6.38 13.41
C ALA A 34 0.28 -5.87 13.52
N ALA A 35 -0.55 -6.07 12.48
CA ALA A 35 -1.91 -5.54 12.42
C ALA A 35 -2.98 -6.47 13.03
N ALA A 36 -3.00 -7.75 12.68
CA ALA A 36 -4.08 -8.69 13.04
C ALA A 36 -3.87 -9.40 14.38
N HIS A 37 -2.86 -9.00 15.15
CA HIS A 37 -2.31 -9.76 16.28
C HIS A 37 -1.79 -11.16 15.87
N ALA A 38 -0.80 -11.68 16.61
CA ALA A 38 -0.03 -12.86 16.16
C ALA A 38 -0.86 -14.13 15.92
N ASP A 39 -2.03 -14.23 16.55
CA ASP A 39 -2.84 -15.45 16.60
C ASP A 39 -4.09 -15.41 15.69
N SER A 40 -4.39 -14.27 15.04
CA SER A 40 -5.58 -14.19 14.20
C SER A 40 -5.35 -14.73 12.79
N THR A 41 -6.33 -15.50 12.30
CA THR A 41 -6.37 -16.01 10.92
C THR A 41 -7.15 -15.09 9.96
N VAL A 42 -7.92 -14.14 10.52
CA VAL A 42 -8.80 -13.23 9.78
C VAL A 42 -8.78 -11.84 10.42
N MET A 43 -9.07 -10.82 9.63
CA MET A 43 -9.22 -9.45 10.06
C MET A 43 -10.64 -9.00 9.74
N THR A 44 -11.33 -8.49 10.75
CA THR A 44 -12.67 -7.91 10.60
C THR A 44 -12.61 -6.59 9.84
N LYS A 45 -13.77 -6.10 9.42
CA LYS A 45 -13.87 -4.79 8.78
C LYS A 45 -13.34 -3.67 9.68
N ASP A 46 -13.75 -3.67 10.95
CA ASP A 46 -13.40 -2.61 11.90
C ASP A 46 -11.88 -2.60 12.16
N GLU A 47 -11.28 -3.77 12.39
CA GLU A 47 -9.81 -3.89 12.54
C GLU A 47 -9.05 -3.43 11.29
N TYR A 48 -9.59 -3.72 10.10
CA TYR A 48 -9.01 -3.26 8.84
C TYR A 48 -9.10 -1.74 8.71
N GLU A 49 -10.27 -1.16 8.96
CA GLU A 49 -10.51 0.28 8.85
C GLU A 49 -9.65 1.05 9.86
N ASP A 50 -9.55 0.58 11.11
CA ASP A 50 -8.70 1.16 12.14
C ASP A 50 -7.22 1.12 11.72
N MET A 51 -6.73 -0.05 11.30
CA MET A 51 -5.36 -0.22 10.83
C MET A 51 -5.04 0.73 9.65
N TYR A 52 -5.93 0.78 8.67
CA TYR A 52 -5.70 1.57 7.45
C TYR A 52 -5.80 3.08 7.75
N SER A 53 -6.67 3.48 8.68
CA SER A 53 -6.78 4.85 9.18
C SER A 53 -5.47 5.31 9.84
N ILE A 54 -4.89 4.47 10.72
CA ILE A 54 -3.58 4.73 11.35
C ILE A 54 -2.49 4.91 10.29
N LEU A 55 -2.45 4.01 9.30
CA LEU A 55 -1.48 4.11 8.21
C LEU A 55 -1.64 5.41 7.42
N LEU A 56 -2.87 5.79 7.05
CA LEU A 56 -3.14 7.05 6.34
C LEU A 56 -2.74 8.26 7.19
N TYR A 57 -3.09 8.26 8.48
CA TYR A 57 -2.76 9.35 9.39
C TYR A 57 -1.25 9.57 9.47
N GLU A 58 -0.49 8.49 9.64
CA GLU A 58 0.97 8.58 9.77
C GLU A 58 1.69 8.81 8.44
N MET A 59 1.12 8.41 7.31
CA MET A 59 1.77 8.46 6.00
C MET A 59 1.33 9.64 5.12
N THR A 60 0.35 10.41 5.57
CA THR A 60 -0.15 11.60 4.89
C THR A 60 -0.08 12.85 5.77
N ILE A 61 -0.39 14.00 5.19
CA ILE A 61 -0.58 15.27 5.89
C ILE A 61 -1.94 15.87 5.51
N CYS A 62 -2.35 16.95 6.19
CA CYS A 62 -3.65 17.60 5.96
C CYS A 62 -4.82 16.63 6.14
N TRP A 63 -4.96 16.09 7.36
CA TRP A 63 -6.01 15.15 7.72
C TRP A 63 -7.41 15.73 7.56
N GLU A 64 -8.31 14.94 7.00
CA GLU A 64 -9.74 15.26 6.84
C GLU A 64 -10.55 13.99 7.11
N GLU A 65 -11.40 14.03 8.13
CA GLU A 65 -12.09 12.83 8.65
C GLU A 65 -13.07 12.24 7.62
N GLU A 66 -13.92 13.09 7.02
CA GLU A 66 -14.90 12.65 6.02
C GLU A 66 -14.21 12.02 4.79
N LEU A 67 -13.04 12.56 4.41
CA LEU A 67 -12.25 12.02 3.32
C LEU A 67 -11.60 10.69 3.69
N ASN A 68 -11.10 10.56 4.92
CA ASN A 68 -10.58 9.29 5.44
C ASN A 68 -11.66 8.20 5.39
N GLU A 69 -12.85 8.46 5.96
CA GLU A 69 -13.98 7.52 5.91
C GLU A 69 -14.33 7.09 4.48
N ALA A 70 -14.34 8.05 3.53
CA ALA A 70 -14.59 7.77 2.13
C ALA A 70 -13.48 6.90 1.48
N ILE A 71 -12.22 7.11 1.85
CA ILE A 71 -11.10 6.27 1.40
C ILE A 71 -11.24 4.86 1.99
N LEU A 72 -11.49 4.74 3.28
CA LEU A 72 -11.63 3.45 3.98
C LEU A 72 -12.74 2.59 3.36
N ALA A 73 -13.91 3.19 3.10
CA ALA A 73 -15.02 2.50 2.46
C ALA A 73 -14.65 1.93 1.07
N LYS A 74 -13.90 2.70 0.26
CA LYS A 74 -13.42 2.25 -1.07
C LYS A 74 -12.39 1.13 -0.94
N MET A 75 -11.45 1.30 -0.01
CA MET A 75 -10.38 0.34 0.23
C MET A 75 -10.93 -1.00 0.70
N TRP A 76 -11.90 -0.99 1.63
CA TRP A 76 -12.59 -2.19 2.05
C TRP A 76 -13.34 -2.85 0.89
N ALA A 77 -14.10 -2.09 0.11
CA ALA A 77 -14.84 -2.60 -1.04
C ALA A 77 -13.91 -3.27 -2.06
N ARG A 78 -12.71 -2.71 -2.28
CA ARG A 78 -11.70 -3.31 -3.16
C ARG A 78 -11.12 -4.62 -2.60
N ASP A 79 -10.71 -4.61 -1.34
CA ASP A 79 -9.88 -5.68 -0.78
C ASP A 79 -10.67 -6.87 -0.24
N ALA A 80 -11.77 -6.59 0.45
CA ALA A 80 -12.70 -7.62 0.91
C ALA A 80 -13.62 -8.10 -0.22
N GLY A 81 -13.99 -7.19 -1.14
CA GLY A 81 -15.02 -7.47 -2.14
C GLY A 81 -16.33 -7.86 -1.46
N SER A 82 -16.86 -9.04 -1.76
CA SER A 82 -18.07 -9.58 -1.12
C SER A 82 -17.82 -10.32 0.20
N HIS A 83 -16.58 -10.35 0.70
CA HIS A 83 -16.23 -11.08 1.92
C HIS A 83 -16.47 -10.22 3.15
N ARG A 84 -16.84 -10.86 4.26
CA ARG A 84 -17.04 -10.16 5.54
C ARG A 84 -15.74 -9.90 6.30
N GLU A 85 -14.73 -10.71 6.01
CA GLU A 85 -13.45 -10.73 6.70
C GLU A 85 -12.32 -10.89 5.69
N LEU A 86 -11.13 -10.45 6.08
CA LEU A 86 -9.94 -10.38 5.27
C LEU A 86 -8.91 -11.41 5.78
N ASN A 87 -8.52 -12.37 4.95
CA ASN A 87 -7.46 -13.32 5.30
C ASN A 87 -6.07 -12.78 4.88
N LEU A 88 -5.01 -13.49 5.27
CA LEU A 88 -3.63 -13.09 4.95
C LEU A 88 -3.38 -12.86 3.45
N ASP A 89 -3.98 -13.65 2.56
CA ASP A 89 -3.75 -13.51 1.12
C ASP A 89 -4.38 -12.22 0.58
N ARG A 90 -5.62 -11.92 0.97
CA ARG A 90 -6.29 -10.65 0.64
C ARG A 90 -5.56 -9.47 1.25
N PHE A 91 -5.12 -9.61 2.50
CA PHE A 91 -4.37 -8.58 3.19
C PHE A 91 -3.05 -8.30 2.50
N SER A 92 -2.34 -9.35 2.07
CA SER A 92 -1.09 -9.22 1.32
C SER A 92 -1.31 -8.45 0.02
N CYS A 93 -2.44 -8.64 -0.66
CA CYS A 93 -2.79 -7.84 -1.83
C CYS A 93 -3.07 -6.38 -1.44
N SER A 94 -3.84 -6.18 -0.37
CA SER A 94 -4.20 -4.85 0.14
C SER A 94 -2.98 -4.03 0.50
N ILE A 95 -2.10 -4.56 1.35
CA ILE A 95 -0.92 -3.86 1.85
C ILE A 95 0.13 -3.66 0.76
N PHE A 96 0.24 -4.58 -0.19
CA PHE A 96 1.13 -4.39 -1.34
C PHE A 96 0.65 -3.24 -2.22
N PHE A 97 -0.65 -3.18 -2.52
CA PHE A 97 -1.22 -2.05 -3.25
C PHE A 97 -1.01 -0.76 -2.48
N PHE A 98 -1.26 -0.76 -1.17
CA PHE A 98 -1.00 0.40 -0.33
C PHE A 98 0.43 0.84 -0.57
N VAL A 99 1.42 -0.01 -0.30
CA VAL A 99 2.84 0.31 -0.54
C VAL A 99 3.11 0.87 -1.94
N GLU A 100 2.53 0.30 -3.00
CA GLU A 100 2.70 0.79 -4.37
C GLU A 100 2.33 2.27 -4.55
N MET A 101 1.39 2.81 -3.76
CA MET A 101 0.99 4.21 -3.81
C MET A 101 2.08 5.18 -3.32
N TRP A 102 3.10 4.69 -2.62
CA TRP A 102 4.27 5.45 -2.16
C TRP A 102 5.54 5.15 -2.96
N ILE A 103 5.47 4.29 -3.99
CA ILE A 103 6.63 3.90 -4.80
C ILE A 103 6.69 4.72 -6.07
N GLU A 104 7.73 5.56 -6.19
CA GLU A 104 8.06 6.28 -7.43
C GLU A 104 8.88 5.41 -8.40
N GLU A 105 9.83 4.64 -7.88
CA GLU A 105 10.73 3.78 -8.67
C GLU A 105 10.52 2.30 -8.34
N ILE A 106 10.27 1.47 -9.36
CA ILE A 106 9.97 0.03 -9.19
C ILE A 106 11.27 -0.75 -8.91
N THR A 107 11.79 -0.61 -7.69
CA THR A 107 13.02 -1.27 -7.21
C THR A 107 12.76 -1.96 -5.88
N MET A 108 13.42 -3.09 -5.62
CA MET A 108 13.22 -3.82 -4.35
C MET A 108 13.48 -2.92 -3.13
N ASP A 109 14.53 -2.12 -3.17
CA ASP A 109 14.92 -1.22 -2.08
C ASP A 109 13.83 -0.19 -1.76
N ALA A 110 13.14 0.34 -2.77
CA ALA A 110 12.02 1.27 -2.54
C ALA A 110 10.88 0.58 -1.79
N TYR A 111 10.49 -0.62 -2.22
CA TYR A 111 9.45 -1.39 -1.54
C TYR A 111 9.85 -1.75 -0.11
N GLU A 112 11.08 -2.23 0.10
CA GLU A 112 11.57 -2.58 1.45
C GLU A 112 11.55 -1.37 2.40
N ARG A 113 11.92 -0.17 1.92
CA ARG A 113 11.84 1.06 2.71
C ARG A 113 10.42 1.36 3.17
N VAL A 114 9.45 1.32 2.25
CA VAL A 114 8.06 1.63 2.58
C VAL A 114 7.45 0.54 3.45
N PHE A 115 7.67 -0.75 3.15
CA PHE A 115 7.22 -1.86 4.00
C PHE A 115 7.77 -1.77 5.42
N ARG A 116 9.04 -1.40 5.57
CA ARG A 116 9.63 -1.17 6.90
C ARG A 116 8.94 -0.04 7.65
N PHE A 117 8.61 1.06 6.96
CA PHE A 117 7.88 2.17 7.58
C PHE A 117 6.48 1.74 8.01
N VAL A 118 5.75 1.05 7.12
CA VAL A 118 4.43 0.48 7.41
C VAL A 118 4.47 -0.43 8.63
N GLU A 119 5.42 -1.38 8.71
CA GLU A 119 5.56 -2.24 9.87
C GLU A 119 5.80 -1.43 11.16
N LEU A 120 6.63 -0.40 11.12
CA LEU A 120 6.90 0.45 12.29
C LEU A 120 5.65 1.19 12.75
N VAL A 121 4.86 1.75 11.81
CA VAL A 121 3.57 2.39 12.12
C VAL A 121 2.61 1.40 12.76
N LEU A 122 2.46 0.21 12.17
CA LEU A 122 1.56 -0.83 12.71
C LEU A 122 1.97 -1.32 14.11
N LEU A 123 3.26 -1.20 14.46
CA LEU A 123 3.78 -1.53 15.79
C LEU A 123 3.71 -0.36 16.78
N GLY A 124 3.20 0.82 16.39
CA GLY A 124 3.23 2.04 17.21
C GLY A 124 4.64 2.58 17.46
N LYS A 125 5.53 2.37 16.48
CA LYS A 125 6.97 2.69 16.53
C LYS A 125 7.39 3.63 15.41
N GLU A 126 6.47 4.42 14.86
CA GLU A 126 6.68 5.39 13.81
C GLU A 126 7.76 6.43 14.18
N HIS A 127 7.89 6.79 15.46
CA HIS A 127 8.95 7.65 15.98
C HIS A 127 10.37 7.09 15.74
N LEU A 128 10.54 5.76 15.60
CA LEU A 128 11.84 5.14 15.31
C LEU A 128 12.25 5.25 13.84
N ALA A 129 11.32 5.60 12.96
CA ALA A 129 11.60 5.84 11.55
C ALA A 129 12.01 7.29 11.26
N MET A 130 11.77 8.21 12.20
CA MET A 130 12.31 9.56 12.17
C MET A 130 13.72 9.52 12.76
N PRO A 131 14.79 9.88 12.02
CA PRO A 131 16.10 9.98 12.63
C PRO A 131 16.03 11.06 13.72
N ALA A 132 16.40 10.69 14.95
CA ALA A 132 16.80 11.68 15.95
C ALA A 132 17.86 12.58 15.29
N ALA A 133 17.83 13.87 15.61
CA ALA A 133 18.72 14.89 15.05
C ALA A 133 20.18 14.74 15.55
N ASP A 134 20.71 13.52 15.58
CA ASP A 134 22.08 13.21 15.91
C ASP A 134 22.87 12.98 14.61
N CYS A 135 23.85 13.85 14.38
CA CYS A 135 24.59 14.05 13.14
C CYS A 135 25.52 12.90 12.70
N SER A 136 25.15 11.61 12.85
CA SER A 136 26.10 10.50 12.63
C SER A 136 25.56 9.25 11.93
N ALA A 137 24.27 9.18 11.56
CA ALA A 137 23.74 8.02 10.83
C ALA A 137 23.61 8.30 9.31
N PRO A 138 23.81 7.31 8.43
CA PRO A 138 23.53 7.47 7.00
C PRO A 138 22.06 7.89 6.84
N GLN A 139 21.85 9.11 6.33
CA GLN A 139 20.55 9.73 6.17
C GLN A 139 19.61 8.78 5.40
N GLN A 140 18.70 8.12 6.12
CA GLN A 140 17.51 7.57 5.49
C GLN A 140 16.72 8.77 4.98
N GLN A 141 16.56 8.88 3.66
CA GLN A 141 15.75 9.94 3.07
C GLN A 141 14.34 9.87 3.69
N PRO A 142 13.83 10.98 4.24
CA PRO A 142 12.49 11.00 4.81
C PRO A 142 11.48 10.63 3.73
N LEU A 143 10.56 9.73 4.06
CA LEU A 143 9.47 9.36 3.16
C LEU A 143 8.65 10.62 2.85
N PHE A 144 8.50 10.94 1.57
CA PHE A 144 7.61 12.02 1.16
C PHE A 144 6.17 11.69 1.61
N LYS A 145 5.56 12.58 2.40
CA LYS A 145 4.17 12.43 2.85
C LYS A 145 3.25 13.28 1.98
N PRO A 146 2.46 12.69 1.07
CA PRO A 146 1.46 13.44 0.31
C PRO A 146 0.33 13.94 1.22
N THR A 147 -0.47 14.89 0.74
CA THR A 147 -1.75 15.19 1.41
C THR A 147 -2.72 14.02 1.28
N LEU A 148 -3.65 13.87 2.23
CA LEU A 148 -4.72 12.86 2.14
C LEU A 148 -5.53 13.00 0.85
N GLU A 149 -5.79 14.24 0.43
CA GLU A 149 -6.45 14.56 -0.85
C GLU A 149 -5.62 14.07 -2.06
N SER A 150 -4.31 14.31 -2.05
CA SER A 150 -3.42 13.84 -3.11
C SER A 150 -3.41 12.31 -3.21
N PHE A 151 -3.44 11.62 -2.06
CA PHE A 151 -3.58 10.17 -2.00
C PHE A 151 -4.91 9.70 -2.63
N ASN A 152 -6.05 10.30 -2.24
CA ASN A 152 -7.35 9.96 -2.82
C ASN A 152 -7.41 10.24 -4.34
N ASN A 153 -6.78 11.32 -4.79
CA ASN A 153 -6.68 11.64 -6.22
C ASN A 153 -5.82 10.60 -6.97
N ALA A 154 -4.74 10.12 -6.37
CA ALA A 154 -3.96 9.02 -6.92
C ALA A 154 -4.79 7.73 -6.99
N LEU A 155 -5.55 7.41 -5.94
CA LEU A 155 -6.44 6.24 -5.90
C LEU A 155 -7.46 6.27 -7.05
N ARG A 156 -8.14 7.39 -7.25
CA ARG A 156 -9.09 7.60 -8.35
C ARG A 156 -8.47 7.39 -9.74
N ARG A 157 -7.22 7.82 -9.94
CA ARG A 157 -6.51 7.61 -11.21
C ARG A 157 -6.26 6.13 -11.47
N VAL A 158 -5.88 5.37 -10.43
CA VAL A 158 -5.65 3.93 -10.56
C VAL A 158 -6.95 3.20 -10.89
N GLU A 159 -8.06 3.55 -10.22
CA GLU A 159 -9.40 3.01 -10.50
C GLU A 159 -9.79 3.23 -11.98
N GLN A 160 -9.64 4.47 -12.48
CA GLN A 160 -9.95 4.81 -13.87
C GLN A 160 -9.12 4.02 -14.89
N VAL A 161 -7.82 3.80 -14.62
CA VAL A 161 -6.97 3.01 -15.52
C VAL A 161 -7.41 1.55 -15.56
N VAL A 162 -7.79 0.96 -14.43
CA VAL A 162 -8.29 -0.41 -14.37
C VAL A 162 -9.62 -0.55 -15.13
N GLU A 163 -10.54 0.40 -14.95
CA GLU A 163 -11.81 0.41 -15.70
C GLU A 163 -11.59 0.50 -17.21
N LEU A 164 -10.72 1.41 -17.66
CA LEU A 164 -10.41 1.57 -19.08
C LEU A 164 -9.77 0.31 -19.68
N GLN A 165 -8.92 -0.39 -18.94
CA GLN A 165 -8.31 -1.66 -19.38
C GLN A 165 -9.35 -2.78 -19.47
N LEU A 166 -10.32 -2.86 -18.57
CA LEU A 166 -11.40 -3.85 -18.62
C LEU A 166 -12.35 -3.62 -19.80
N VAL A 167 -12.68 -2.36 -20.09
CA VAL A 167 -13.51 -1.98 -21.25
C VAL A 167 -12.77 -2.26 -22.56
N ALA A 168 -11.48 -1.93 -22.65
CA ALA A 168 -10.66 -2.22 -23.82
C ALA A 168 -10.47 -3.73 -24.04
N GLY A 169 -10.31 -4.52 -22.98
CA GLY A 169 -10.23 -5.98 -23.06
C GLY A 169 -11.55 -6.64 -23.49
N SER A 170 -12.69 -6.06 -23.09
CA SER A 170 -14.02 -6.53 -23.51
C SER A 170 -14.38 -6.14 -24.94
N ALA A 171 -13.80 -5.05 -25.47
CA ALA A 171 -14.01 -4.59 -26.84
C ALA A 171 -13.22 -5.39 -27.90
N ILE A 172 -12.35 -6.33 -27.47
CA ILE A 172 -11.53 -7.18 -28.34
C ILE A 172 -12.06 -8.64 -28.37
N SER A 173 -13.15 -8.95 -27.66
CA SER A 173 -13.82 -10.26 -27.70
C SER A 173 -15.05 -10.28 -28.60
#